data_AF-A0A3B0SMQ1-F1
#
_entry.id   AF-A0A3B0SMQ1-F1
#
_cell.length_a   1.000
_cell.length_b   1.000
_cell.length_c   1.000
_cell.angle_alpha   90.00
_cell.angle_beta   90.00
_cell.angle_gamma   90.00
#
_symmetry.space_group_name_H-M   'P 1'
#
loop_
_entity.id
_entity.type
_entity.pdbx_description
1 polymer ?
#
loop_
_entity_poly.entity_id
_entity_poly.type
_entity_poly.pdbx_seq_one_letter_code
_entity_poly.pdbx_strand_id
1 'polypeptide(L)'
;MNKILKTLFTVASAGAIMMLSGCDNDAGNDSGSGKDTVTPDDSIWVSEAAKGRADIYTDYTLTADLSHLSDNQRKMISLLIDAAVIMDDLYWQQAYGDREKLLSSITDDKALGFVMKNYGPWDRLDG
;
A
#
# COMPACT_ATOMS: atom_id res chain seq x y z
N MET A 1 38.16 -37.36 -29.97
CA MET A 1 38.89 -37.96 -28.83
C MET A 1 39.34 -36.81 -27.93
N ASN A 2 38.99 -36.64 -26.66
CA ASN A 2 38.20 -37.40 -25.70
C ASN A 2 37.43 -36.41 -24.80
N LYS A 3 36.27 -36.87 -24.35
CA LYS A 3 35.40 -36.28 -23.32
C LYS A 3 36.05 -36.40 -21.92
N ILE A 4 35.36 -35.83 -20.92
CA ILE A 4 35.37 -36.19 -19.48
C ILE A 4 36.44 -35.41 -18.69
N LEU A 5 36.07 -34.53 -17.75
CA LEU A 5 35.69 -34.96 -16.40
C LEU A 5 34.89 -33.88 -15.64
N LYS A 6 33.65 -34.23 -15.28
CA LYS A 6 32.86 -33.59 -14.23
C LYS A 6 33.32 -34.16 -12.88
N THR A 7 33.60 -33.30 -11.91
CA THR A 7 33.64 -33.61 -10.47
C THR A 7 33.46 -32.28 -9.71
N LEU A 8 32.26 -31.96 -9.21
CA LEU A 8 31.75 -32.32 -7.87
C LEU A 8 32.78 -32.07 -6.76
N PHE A 9 32.71 -30.87 -6.18
CA PHE A 9 33.10 -30.64 -4.79
C PHE A 9 31.97 -29.92 -4.07
N THR A 10 31.11 -30.75 -3.46
CA THR A 10 30.30 -30.41 -2.30
C THR A 10 31.25 -30.01 -1.17
N VAL A 11 31.18 -28.76 -0.70
CA VAL A 11 31.69 -28.38 0.61
C VAL A 11 30.49 -27.94 1.45
N ALA A 12 30.05 -28.87 2.29
CA ALA A 12 29.28 -28.55 3.47
C ALA A 12 30.20 -27.81 4.44
N SER A 13 29.90 -26.54 4.71
CA SER A 13 30.42 -25.85 5.89
C SER A 13 29.23 -25.44 6.73
N ALA A 14 29.02 -26.20 7.80
CA ALA A 14 28.24 -25.79 8.93
C ALA A 14 29.02 -24.69 9.67
N GLY A 15 28.36 -23.56 9.94
CA GLY A 15 28.89 -22.46 10.74
C GLY A 15 27.74 -21.67 11.33
N ALA A 16 27.47 -21.92 12.61
CA ALA A 16 26.47 -21.30 13.47
C ALA A 16 26.68 -19.79 13.69
N ILE A 17 25.69 -19.14 14.34
CA ILE A 17 25.60 -17.77 14.92
C ILE A 17 24.44 -17.01 14.25
N MET A 18 23.39 -16.50 14.90
CA MET A 18 23.14 -16.12 16.30
C MET A 18 21.62 -16.20 16.55
N MET A 19 21.20 -16.75 17.69
CA MET A 19 19.81 -16.66 18.16
C MET A 19 19.54 -15.26 18.69
N LEU A 20 18.49 -14.61 18.20
CA LEU A 20 17.92 -13.42 18.80
C LEU A 20 17.00 -13.87 19.94
N SER A 21 17.44 -13.64 21.18
CA SER A 21 16.62 -13.75 22.37
C SER A 21 15.51 -12.68 22.31
N GLY A 22 14.27 -13.10 22.02
CA GLY A 22 13.08 -12.30 22.29
C GLY A 22 12.70 -12.45 23.76
N CYS A 23 12.47 -11.33 24.44
CA CYS A 23 11.93 -11.31 25.80
C CYS A 23 10.48 -11.80 25.79
N ASP A 24 10.23 -12.78 26.65
CA ASP A 24 8.94 -13.26 27.10
C ASP A 24 8.31 -12.25 28.07
N ASN A 25 6.99 -12.06 27.99
CA ASN A 25 6.15 -11.51 29.04
C ASN A 25 4.84 -12.30 29.02
N ASP A 26 4.75 -13.26 29.93
CA ASP A 26 3.56 -14.05 30.22
C ASP A 26 2.63 -13.27 31.17
N ALA A 27 1.35 -13.18 30.80
CA ALA A 27 0.20 -13.21 31.70
C ALA A 27 -1.09 -13.26 30.87
N GLY A 28 -1.70 -14.45 30.80
CA GLY A 28 -2.99 -14.65 30.15
C GLY A 28 -4.17 -13.95 30.83
N ASN A 29 -5.26 -13.79 30.09
CA ASN A 29 -6.60 -14.03 30.61
C ASN A 29 -7.64 -14.27 29.49
N ASP A 30 -8.63 -15.02 29.90
CA ASP A 30 -9.79 -15.67 29.29
C ASP A 30 -10.83 -14.76 28.60
N SER A 31 -11.54 -15.42 27.67
CA SER A 31 -12.94 -15.23 27.26
C SER A 31 -13.46 -13.92 26.66
N GLY A 32 -14.16 -14.08 25.53
CA GLY A 32 -15.20 -13.13 25.12
C GLY A 32 -15.56 -13.18 23.65
N SER A 33 -16.41 -14.13 23.26
CA SER A 33 -17.23 -14.00 22.05
C SER A 33 -18.18 -12.81 22.27
N GLY A 34 -17.76 -11.64 21.80
CA GLY A 34 -18.48 -10.38 21.84
C GLY A 34 -18.96 -10.01 20.44
N LYS A 35 -20.28 -9.93 20.30
CA LYS A 35 -20.99 -9.55 19.08
C LYS A 35 -20.98 -8.03 19.00
N ASP A 36 -19.94 -7.44 18.44
CA ASP A 36 -19.85 -5.99 18.31
C ASP A 36 -20.58 -5.51 17.06
N THR A 37 -21.79 -5.04 17.29
CA THR A 37 -22.49 -4.10 16.41
C THR A 37 -21.64 -2.83 16.28
N VAL A 38 -21.00 -2.67 15.13
CA VAL A 38 -20.23 -1.48 14.76
C VAL A 38 -21.16 -0.27 14.72
N THR A 39 -20.92 0.71 15.59
CA THR A 39 -21.54 2.02 15.46
C THR A 39 -20.75 2.86 14.44
N PRO A 40 -21.39 3.75 13.66
CA PRO A 40 -20.70 4.57 12.65
C PRO A 40 -19.61 5.51 13.20
N ASP A 41 -19.53 5.70 14.51
CA ASP A 41 -18.54 6.56 15.18
C ASP A 41 -17.19 5.82 15.42
N ASP A 42 -17.21 4.48 15.41
CA ASP A 42 -16.03 3.62 15.59
C ASP A 42 -15.25 3.40 14.27
N SER A 43 -15.28 4.36 13.34
CA SER A 43 -14.43 4.30 12.15
C SER A 43 -12.97 4.57 12.55
N ILE A 44 -12.31 3.56 13.14
CA ILE A 44 -10.94 3.55 13.68
C ILE A 44 -9.90 4.04 12.64
N TRP A 45 -10.24 4.05 11.36
CA TRP A 45 -9.33 4.29 10.24
C TRP A 45 -9.11 5.76 9.87
N VAL A 46 -9.96 6.68 10.32
CA VAL A 46 -9.73 8.11 10.06
C VAL A 46 -9.47 8.74 11.40
N SER A 47 -8.21 9.05 11.68
CA SER A 47 -7.87 9.80 12.88
C SER A 47 -8.71 11.09 12.92
N GLU A 48 -9.07 11.54 14.12
CA GLU A 48 -9.80 12.81 14.27
C GLU A 48 -9.02 13.98 13.62
N ALA A 49 -7.68 13.90 13.66
CA ALA A 49 -6.79 14.81 12.96
C ALA A 49 -6.98 14.76 11.43
N ALA A 50 -7.07 13.56 10.82
CA ALA A 50 -7.34 13.40 9.40
C ALA A 50 -8.72 13.93 8.99
N LYS A 51 -9.75 13.76 9.84
CA LYS A 51 -11.09 14.36 9.60
C LYS A 51 -11.02 15.89 9.57
N GLY A 52 -10.35 16.50 10.56
CA GLY A 52 -10.17 17.96 10.63
C GLY A 52 -9.37 18.53 9.46
N ARG A 53 -8.58 17.69 8.78
CA ARG A 53 -7.73 18.05 7.64
C ARG A 53 -8.21 17.43 6.32
N ALA A 54 -9.42 16.88 6.26
CA ALA A 54 -9.93 16.22 5.06
C ALA A 54 -9.98 17.15 3.84
N ASP A 55 -10.14 18.46 4.08
CA ASP A 55 -10.32 19.49 3.06
C ASP A 55 -9.02 20.30 2.76
N ILE A 56 -7.82 19.81 3.18
CA ILE A 56 -6.56 20.54 2.93
C ILE A 56 -6.11 20.53 1.46
N TYR A 57 -6.64 19.62 0.65
CA TYR A 57 -6.31 19.51 -0.77
C TYR A 57 -7.26 20.36 -1.60
N THR A 58 -6.72 21.34 -2.32
CA THR A 58 -7.49 22.15 -3.27
C THR A 58 -7.53 21.47 -4.64
N ASP A 59 -8.71 21.36 -5.22
CA ASP A 59 -8.88 20.81 -6.56
C ASP A 59 -8.32 21.76 -7.63
N TYR A 60 -7.57 21.19 -8.57
CA TYR A 60 -7.04 21.90 -9.72
C TYR A 60 -7.03 21.01 -10.96
N THR A 61 -7.49 21.54 -12.09
CA THR A 61 -7.52 20.77 -13.35
C THR A 61 -6.17 20.82 -14.04
N LEU A 62 -5.50 19.66 -14.14
CA LEU A 62 -4.30 19.52 -14.95
C LEU A 62 -4.65 19.54 -16.44
N THR A 63 -4.00 20.42 -17.21
CA THR A 63 -4.17 20.53 -18.66
C THR A 63 -2.82 20.55 -19.35
N ALA A 64 -2.77 20.09 -20.60
CA ALA A 64 -1.58 20.13 -21.43
C ALA A 64 -1.98 20.37 -22.89
N ASP A 65 -1.21 21.21 -23.59
CA ASP A 65 -1.37 21.37 -25.05
C ASP A 65 -0.70 20.19 -25.77
N LEU A 66 -1.50 19.42 -26.51
CA LEU A 66 -1.05 18.25 -27.27
C LEU A 66 -1.06 18.49 -28.78
N SER A 67 -1.35 19.72 -29.24
CA SER A 67 -1.51 20.07 -30.65
C SER A 67 -0.25 19.80 -31.49
N HIS A 68 0.92 19.86 -30.86
CA HIS A 68 2.22 19.62 -31.49
C HIS A 68 2.56 18.13 -31.68
N LEU A 69 1.77 17.21 -31.12
CA LEU A 69 2.04 15.78 -31.20
C LEU A 69 1.48 15.17 -32.50
N SER A 70 2.20 14.20 -33.05
CA SER A 70 1.68 13.30 -34.09
C SER A 70 0.70 12.27 -33.50
N ASP A 71 -0.05 11.60 -34.37
CA ASP A 71 -0.95 10.50 -33.98
C ASP A 71 -0.22 9.37 -33.25
N ASN A 72 0.98 9.01 -33.72
CA ASN A 72 1.79 7.97 -33.11
C ASN A 72 2.31 8.37 -31.72
N GLN A 73 2.65 9.65 -31.51
CA GLN A 73 3.06 10.14 -30.19
C GLN A 73 1.88 10.15 -29.21
N ARG A 74 0.67 10.55 -29.65
CA ARG A 74 -0.54 10.43 -28.83
C ARG A 74 -0.83 8.98 -28.43
N LYS A 75 -0.66 8.04 -29.37
CA LYS A 75 -0.80 6.61 -29.08
C LYS A 75 0.24 6.11 -28.08
N MET A 76 1.50 6.55 -28.20
CA MET A 76 2.54 6.24 -27.22
C MET A 76 2.19 6.75 -25.82
N ILE A 77 1.70 7.99 -25.69
CA ILE A 77 1.26 8.55 -24.41
C ILE A 77 0.13 7.72 -23.80
N SER A 78 -0.82 7.25 -24.61
CA SER A 78 -1.90 6.39 -24.13
C SER A 78 -1.37 5.13 -23.45
N LEU A 79 -0.37 4.47 -24.06
CA LEU A 79 0.30 3.29 -23.47
C LEU A 79 1.06 3.61 -22.18
N LEU A 80 1.66 4.80 -22.09
CA LEU A 80 2.35 5.24 -20.88
C LEU A 80 1.37 5.54 -19.74
N ILE A 81 0.17 6.05 -20.05
CA ILE A 81 -0.90 6.24 -19.08
C ILE A 81 -1.39 4.88 -18.58
N ASP A 82 -1.60 3.90 -19.48
CA ASP A 82 -1.97 2.54 -19.09
C ASP A 82 -0.95 1.93 -18.13
N ALA A 83 0.35 2.14 -18.39
CA ALA A 83 1.43 1.71 -17.50
C ALA A 83 1.41 2.45 -16.15
N ALA A 84 1.13 3.76 -16.15
CA ALA A 84 1.03 4.55 -14.92
C ALA A 84 -0.12 4.09 -14.01
N VAL A 85 -1.25 3.67 -14.59
CA VAL A 85 -2.37 3.08 -13.82
C VAL A 85 -1.93 1.80 -13.10
N ILE A 86 -1.17 0.93 -13.76
CA ILE A 86 -0.61 -0.27 -13.10
C ILE A 86 0.31 0.10 -11.95
N MET A 87 1.14 1.13 -12.12
CA MET A 87 2.03 1.61 -11.06
C MET A 87 1.27 2.18 -9.86
N ASP A 88 0.12 2.82 -10.10
CA ASP A 88 -0.77 3.33 -9.04
C ASP A 88 -1.30 2.19 -8.15
N ASP A 89 -1.76 1.10 -8.78
CA ASP A 89 -2.27 -0.07 -8.08
C ASP A 89 -1.16 -0.80 -7.30
N LEU A 90 0.04 -0.91 -7.88
CA LEU A 90 1.19 -1.48 -7.19
C LEU A 90 1.58 -0.64 -5.96
N TYR A 91 1.54 0.68 -6.08
CA TYR A 91 1.84 1.57 -4.96
C TYR A 91 0.81 1.45 -3.83
N TRP A 92 -0.48 1.28 -4.15
CA TRP A 92 -1.51 0.94 -3.16
C TRP A 92 -1.19 -0.34 -2.37
N GLN A 93 -0.76 -1.40 -3.06
CA GLN A 93 -0.37 -2.65 -2.41
C GLN A 93 0.84 -2.48 -1.48
N GLN A 94 1.80 -1.64 -1.87
CA GLN A 94 3.00 -1.36 -1.07
C GLN A 94 2.71 -0.45 0.13
N ALA A 95 1.86 0.56 -0.07
CA ALA A 95 1.56 1.56 0.93
C ALA A 95 0.62 1.04 2.03
N TYR A 96 -0.39 0.25 1.64
CA TYR A 96 -1.42 -0.24 2.56
C TYR A 96 -1.63 -1.76 2.45
N GLY A 97 -1.72 -2.29 1.24
CA GLY A 97 -2.08 -3.69 0.98
C GLY A 97 -3.45 -3.78 0.30
N ASP A 98 -4.46 -4.29 1.00
CA ASP A 98 -5.81 -4.51 0.46
C ASP A 98 -6.63 -3.21 0.42
N ARG A 99 -6.51 -2.47 -0.68
CA ARG A 99 -7.19 -1.19 -0.92
C ARG A 99 -8.71 -1.34 -0.81
N GLU A 100 -9.29 -2.34 -1.43
CA GLU A 100 -10.75 -2.52 -1.50
C GLU A 100 -11.34 -2.78 -0.11
N LYS A 101 -10.67 -3.58 0.72
CA LYS A 101 -11.06 -3.80 2.12
C LYS A 101 -11.05 -2.50 2.92
N LEU A 102 -10.05 -1.63 2.73
CA LEU A 102 -10.00 -0.32 3.37
C LEU A 102 -11.16 0.57 2.91
N LEU A 103 -11.29 0.78 1.60
CA LEU A 103 -12.26 1.71 1.04
C LEU A 103 -13.70 1.29 1.37
N SER A 104 -14.00 -0.01 1.36
CA SER A 104 -15.33 -0.52 1.73
C SER A 104 -15.68 -0.38 3.20
N SER A 105 -14.69 -0.12 4.07
CA SER A 105 -14.92 0.14 5.50
C SER A 105 -15.25 1.60 5.82
N ILE A 106 -15.09 2.51 4.85
CA ILE A 106 -15.28 3.96 5.01
C ILE A 106 -16.64 4.36 4.42
N THR A 107 -17.48 5.01 5.24
CA THR A 107 -18.81 5.47 4.84
C THR A 107 -18.90 6.97 4.57
N ASP A 108 -17.97 7.76 5.12
CA ASP A 108 -17.92 9.21 4.94
C ASP A 108 -17.16 9.59 3.66
N ASP A 109 -17.79 10.36 2.78
CA ASP A 109 -17.24 10.73 1.47
C ASP A 109 -15.97 11.60 1.58
N LYS A 110 -15.86 12.45 2.61
CA LYS A 110 -14.67 13.29 2.81
C LYS A 110 -13.49 12.44 3.26
N ALA A 111 -13.73 11.53 4.20
CA ALA A 111 -12.75 10.53 4.63
C ALA A 111 -12.30 9.66 3.46
N LEU A 112 -13.23 9.21 2.61
CA LEU A 112 -12.91 8.41 1.43
C LEU A 112 -12.00 9.21 0.47
N GLY A 113 -12.37 10.46 0.20
CA GLY A 113 -11.56 11.35 -0.63
C GLY A 113 -10.19 11.65 -0.06
N PHE A 114 -10.06 11.74 1.26
CA PHE A 114 -8.78 11.95 1.95
C PHE A 114 -7.88 10.71 1.86
N VAL A 115 -8.43 9.53 2.14
CA VAL A 115 -7.71 8.24 2.06
C VAL A 115 -7.25 7.96 0.63
N MET A 116 -8.09 8.26 -0.36
CA MET A 116 -7.75 8.12 -1.78
C MET A 116 -6.54 8.98 -2.17
N LYS A 117 -6.45 10.22 -1.68
CA LYS A 117 -5.31 11.11 -1.98
C LYS A 117 -4.02 10.70 -1.25
N ASN A 118 -4.13 10.08 -0.08
CA ASN A 118 -2.98 9.72 0.76
C ASN A 118 -2.50 8.27 0.59
N TYR A 119 -3.13 7.48 -0.29
CA TYR A 119 -2.86 6.04 -0.43
C TYR A 119 -2.95 5.29 0.91
N GLY A 120 -3.98 5.59 1.69
CA GLY A 120 -4.26 4.95 2.97
C GLY A 120 -4.77 5.89 4.08
N PRO A 121 -5.02 5.34 5.29
CA PRO A 121 -5.64 6.03 6.43
C PRO A 121 -4.70 6.97 7.22
N TRP A 122 -3.92 7.79 6.53
CA TRP A 122 -2.90 8.66 7.16
C TRP A 122 -2.81 10.02 6.46
N ASP A 123 -2.37 11.04 7.20
CA ASP A 123 -2.05 12.36 6.63
C ASP A 123 -0.56 12.41 6.25
N ARG A 124 -0.27 12.34 4.94
CA ARG A 124 1.11 12.40 4.44
C ARG A 124 1.78 13.76 4.68
N LEU A 125 1.02 14.78 5.05
CA LEU A 125 1.49 16.14 5.30
C LEU A 125 1.53 16.49 6.80
N ASP A 126 1.23 15.53 7.70
CA ASP A 126 1.21 15.75 9.16
C ASP A 126 2.09 14.79 9.99
N GLY A 127 2.80 13.86 9.34
CA GLY A 127 3.77 12.96 9.99
C GLY A 127 3.15 11.88 10.86
#